data_AF-A0AAW9BMZ8-F1
#
_entry.id   AF-A0AAW9BMZ8-F1
#
_cell.length_a   1.000
_cell.length_b   1.000
_cell.length_c   1.000
_cell.angle_alpha   90.00
_cell.angle_beta   90.00
_cell.angle_gamma   90.00
#
_symmetry.space_group_name_H-M   'P 1'
#
loop_
_entity.id
_entity.type
_entity.pdbx_description
1 polymer ?
#
loop_
_entity_poly.entity_id
_entity_poly.type
_entity_poly.pdbx_seq_one_letter_code
_entity_poly.pdbx_strand_id
1 'polypeptide(L)'
;ISNPDRNVDQLGRYAASAYGFDNSIKLEGEEWVYSNTSAENLAKLDLAKKDWEVRFAENRTNNNAADGELLGFSMLQESVDQASYMYSDNKYLAEMAKLVSDGVEGKDRAQEFLNGAEKIKTYINQCMFDESTGFFYDIHLNVAEDGTTPAPLANGCAGLPIVERGRGPEGWSPLFNGAATQEHADKVIAVMRDQDEFNTPDKFQGTGVPLPTASQTNPAYGKDVYWRGRVWLDQVYFGFRAMENYGYKEEAIAMANELFNNAEGMTGDMPIRENYNPETGAVQGASNFSWSAAHLYMMYNGFFK
;
A
#
# COMPACT_ATOMS: atom_id res chain seq x y z
N ILE A 1 10.54 -16.15 -19.75
CA ILE A 1 9.73 -14.89 -19.69
C ILE A 1 8.58 -15.07 -20.67
N SER A 2 7.33 -14.88 -20.24
CA SER A 2 6.14 -15.20 -21.05
C SER A 2 5.72 -14.09 -22.03
N ASN A 3 6.35 -12.91 -21.98
CA ASN A 3 6.01 -11.75 -22.81
C ASN A 3 7.29 -11.03 -23.30
N PRO A 4 7.41 -10.67 -24.59
CA PRO A 4 8.51 -9.84 -25.12
C PRO A 4 8.55 -8.41 -24.59
N ASP A 5 7.48 -7.93 -23.98
CA ASP A 5 7.43 -6.56 -23.49
C ASP A 5 8.28 -6.42 -22.22
N ARG A 6 9.41 -5.72 -22.34
CA ARG A 6 10.28 -5.40 -21.21
C ARG A 6 9.56 -4.62 -20.11
N ASN A 7 8.46 -3.93 -20.42
CA ASN A 7 7.64 -3.25 -19.41
C ASN A 7 6.92 -4.23 -18.48
N VAL A 8 6.78 -5.50 -18.91
CA VAL A 8 6.15 -6.57 -18.12
C VAL A 8 7.18 -7.35 -17.29
N ASP A 9 8.49 -7.22 -17.60
CA ASP A 9 9.58 -7.78 -16.80
C ASP A 9 9.90 -6.91 -15.57
N GLN A 10 9.00 -6.94 -14.59
CA GLN A 10 9.09 -6.10 -13.39
C GLN A 10 10.36 -6.38 -12.57
N LEU A 11 10.70 -7.65 -12.35
CA LEU A 11 11.88 -8.03 -11.58
C LEU A 11 13.17 -7.71 -12.32
N GLY A 12 13.26 -7.95 -13.63
CA GLY A 12 14.45 -7.62 -14.40
C GLY A 12 14.66 -6.10 -14.52
N ARG A 13 13.59 -5.30 -14.65
CA ARG A 13 13.68 -3.83 -14.58
C ARG A 13 14.22 -3.35 -13.23
N TYR A 14 13.68 -3.87 -12.12
CA TYR A 14 14.18 -3.54 -10.78
C TYR A 14 15.65 -3.96 -10.62
N ALA A 15 16.01 -5.18 -11.01
CA ALA A 15 17.39 -5.66 -10.95
C ALA A 15 18.33 -4.77 -11.78
N ALA A 16 17.87 -4.27 -12.93
CA ALA A 16 18.65 -3.38 -13.77
C ALA A 16 18.91 -2.05 -13.08
N SER A 17 17.89 -1.43 -12.47
CA SER A 17 18.04 -0.15 -11.77
C SER A 17 18.81 -0.26 -10.45
N ALA A 18 18.56 -1.31 -9.65
CA ALA A 18 19.12 -1.45 -8.31
C ALA A 18 20.54 -2.05 -8.32
N TYR A 19 20.81 -2.99 -9.24
CA TYR A 19 22.05 -3.79 -9.24
C TYR A 19 22.82 -3.77 -10.57
N GLY A 20 22.35 -3.01 -11.57
CA GLY A 20 22.99 -2.96 -12.88
C GLY A 20 22.92 -4.29 -13.64
N PHE A 21 21.83 -5.04 -13.47
CA PHE A 21 21.52 -6.23 -14.25
C PHE A 21 21.23 -5.88 -15.71
N ASP A 22 21.85 -6.59 -16.65
CA ASP A 22 21.50 -6.53 -18.06
C ASP A 22 20.25 -7.38 -18.30
N ASN A 23 19.09 -6.72 -18.33
CA ASN A 23 17.78 -7.33 -18.58
C ASN A 23 17.42 -7.40 -20.07
N SER A 24 18.41 -7.33 -20.98
CA SER A 24 18.14 -7.47 -22.41
C SER A 24 17.61 -8.87 -22.72
N ILE A 25 16.41 -8.96 -23.28
CA ILE A 25 15.78 -10.24 -23.64
C ILE A 25 15.92 -10.57 -25.14
N LYS A 26 15.98 -11.86 -25.44
CA LYS A 26 15.96 -12.43 -26.79
C LYS A 26 14.99 -13.62 -26.84
N LEU A 27 14.50 -13.93 -28.03
CA LEU A 27 13.68 -15.12 -28.26
C LEU A 27 14.60 -16.32 -28.52
N GLU A 28 14.48 -17.37 -27.70
CA GLU A 28 15.11 -18.67 -27.94
C GLU A 28 14.00 -19.74 -28.07
N GLY A 29 13.83 -20.28 -29.28
CA GLY A 29 12.69 -21.15 -29.58
C GLY A 29 11.37 -20.38 -29.48
N GLU A 30 10.49 -20.82 -28.57
CA GLU A 30 9.21 -20.16 -28.27
C GLU A 30 9.24 -19.35 -26.96
N GLU A 31 10.40 -19.24 -26.30
CA GLU A 31 10.54 -18.59 -24.99
C GLU A 31 11.40 -17.33 -25.05
N TRP A 32 10.99 -16.30 -24.33
CA TRP A 32 11.83 -15.13 -24.10
C TRP A 32 12.76 -15.39 -22.91
N VAL A 33 14.07 -15.20 -23.14
CA VAL A 33 15.12 -15.40 -22.15
C VAL A 33 16.01 -14.17 -22.06
N TYR A 34 16.71 -14.00 -20.94
CA TYR A 34 17.75 -12.99 -20.84
C TYR A 34 18.92 -13.33 -21.78
N SER A 35 19.40 -12.32 -22.50
CA SER A 35 20.47 -12.46 -23.49
C SER A 35 21.82 -12.68 -22.81
N ASN A 36 22.04 -12.04 -21.67
CA ASN A 36 23.25 -12.15 -20.87
C ASN A 36 23.00 -13.10 -19.68
N THR A 37 23.36 -14.37 -19.86
CA THR A 37 23.23 -15.42 -18.84
C THR A 37 24.55 -15.70 -18.13
N SER A 38 25.50 -14.74 -18.15
CA SER A 38 26.75 -14.89 -17.41
C SER A 38 26.48 -14.98 -15.91
N ALA A 39 27.30 -15.72 -15.18
CA ALA A 39 27.14 -15.89 -13.73
C ALA A 39 27.17 -14.54 -12.98
N GLU A 40 27.99 -13.60 -13.44
CA GLU A 40 28.06 -12.24 -12.90
C GLU A 40 26.73 -11.48 -13.07
N ASN A 41 26.12 -11.57 -14.26
CA ASN A 41 24.84 -10.91 -14.51
C ASN A 41 23.72 -11.57 -13.69
N LEU A 42 23.67 -12.90 -13.67
CA LEU A 42 22.63 -13.63 -12.93
C LEU A 42 22.71 -13.43 -11.41
N ALA A 43 23.91 -13.23 -10.85
CA ALA A 43 24.08 -12.91 -9.43
C ALA A 43 23.37 -11.59 -9.04
N LYS A 44 23.31 -10.61 -9.95
CA LYS A 44 22.57 -9.34 -9.73
C LYS A 44 21.06 -9.55 -9.70
N LEU A 45 20.57 -10.45 -10.53
CA LEU A 45 19.16 -10.86 -10.51
C LEU A 45 18.83 -11.61 -9.21
N ASP A 46 19.76 -12.39 -8.65
CA ASP A 46 19.56 -13.07 -7.38
C ASP A 46 19.58 -12.11 -6.18
N LEU A 47 20.38 -11.05 -6.21
CA LEU A 47 20.28 -9.96 -5.23
C LEU A 47 18.92 -9.30 -5.28
N ALA A 48 18.44 -8.96 -6.49
CA ALA A 48 17.10 -8.42 -6.67
C ALA A 48 16.02 -9.34 -6.10
N LYS A 49 16.07 -10.64 -6.34
CA LYS A 49 15.08 -11.58 -5.77
C LYS A 49 15.02 -11.52 -4.25
N LYS A 50 16.15 -11.30 -3.56
CA LYS A 50 16.20 -11.22 -2.09
C LYS A 50 15.45 -10.00 -1.56
N ASP A 51 15.53 -8.85 -2.22
CA ASP A 51 14.78 -7.66 -1.80
C ASP A 51 13.26 -7.86 -1.86
N TRP A 52 12.81 -8.70 -2.80
CA TRP A 52 11.39 -9.03 -3.00
C TRP A 52 10.94 -10.28 -2.22
N GLU A 53 11.85 -10.92 -1.48
CA GLU A 53 11.51 -12.09 -0.67
C GLU A 53 10.72 -11.65 0.57
N VAL A 54 9.51 -12.19 0.72
CA VAL A 54 8.75 -12.10 1.96
C VAL A 54 8.89 -13.42 2.69
N ARG A 55 9.66 -13.40 3.77
CA ARG A 55 9.83 -14.58 4.63
C ARG A 55 8.60 -14.78 5.52
N PHE A 56 8.41 -16.00 6.00
CA PHE A 56 7.30 -16.38 6.88
C PHE A 56 7.81 -17.10 8.13
N ALA A 57 7.07 -16.99 9.22
CA ALA A 57 7.35 -17.69 10.47
C ALA A 57 6.09 -18.34 11.06
N GLU A 58 6.30 -19.39 11.85
CA GLU A 58 5.26 -20.03 12.65
C GLU A 58 4.94 -19.21 13.90
N ASN A 59 3.65 -19.12 14.22
CA ASN A 59 3.16 -18.59 15.49
C ASN A 59 2.80 -19.78 16.39
N ARG A 60 3.41 -19.90 17.57
CA ARG A 60 3.12 -20.95 18.54
C ARG A 60 2.79 -20.36 19.91
N THR A 61 2.07 -21.13 20.73
CA THR A 61 1.84 -20.77 22.14
C THR A 61 3.16 -20.66 22.91
N ASN A 62 3.11 -20.11 24.12
CA ASN A 62 4.27 -19.97 25.01
C ASN A 62 5.45 -19.18 24.40
N ASN A 63 5.15 -18.02 23.77
CA ASN A 63 6.13 -17.14 23.12
C ASN A 63 6.94 -17.86 22.02
N ASN A 64 6.26 -18.54 21.11
CA ASN A 64 6.88 -19.26 20.00
C ASN A 64 7.86 -20.38 20.42
N ALA A 65 7.66 -21.00 21.59
CA ALA A 65 8.47 -22.13 22.02
C ALA A 65 8.32 -23.33 21.05
N ALA A 66 9.40 -24.10 20.87
CA ALA A 66 9.42 -25.23 19.93
C ALA A 66 8.44 -26.36 20.30
N ASP A 67 8.10 -26.49 21.58
CA ASP A 67 7.09 -27.41 22.12
C ASP A 67 5.69 -26.76 22.24
N GLY A 68 5.56 -25.49 21.86
CA GLY A 68 4.30 -24.76 21.82
C GLY A 68 3.37 -25.29 20.71
N GLU A 69 2.08 -25.22 20.96
CA GLU A 69 1.03 -25.57 19.99
C GLU A 69 1.04 -24.56 18.83
N LEU A 70 0.95 -25.07 17.59
CA LEU A 70 0.91 -24.24 16.39
C LEU A 70 -0.43 -23.49 16.31
N LEU A 71 -0.35 -22.15 16.30
CA LEU A 71 -1.49 -21.25 16.18
C LEU A 71 -1.72 -20.81 14.73
N GLY A 72 -0.65 -20.69 13.94
CA GLY A 72 -0.71 -20.24 12.55
C GLY A 72 0.63 -19.72 12.05
N PHE A 73 0.58 -18.77 11.10
CA PHE A 73 1.76 -18.20 10.46
C PHE A 73 1.62 -16.69 10.32
N SER A 74 2.76 -16.00 10.31
CA SER A 74 2.85 -14.58 9.98
C SER A 74 3.89 -14.37 8.89
N MET A 75 3.68 -13.36 8.06
CA MET A 75 4.77 -12.76 7.29
C MET A 75 5.78 -12.19 8.28
N LEU A 76 7.06 -12.27 7.94
CA LEU A 76 8.12 -11.53 8.62
C LEU A 76 8.17 -10.08 8.11
N GLN A 77 7.00 -9.45 8.12
CA GLN A 77 6.72 -8.09 7.72
C GLN A 77 5.56 -7.54 8.57
N GLU A 78 5.66 -6.31 9.07
CA GLU A 78 4.53 -5.62 9.70
C GLU A 78 3.99 -4.60 8.69
N SER A 79 2.71 -4.73 8.36
CA SER A 79 2.09 -3.88 7.34
C SER A 79 1.52 -2.58 7.89
N VAL A 80 1.82 -1.47 7.23
CA VAL A 80 1.47 -0.13 7.72
C VAL A 80 -0.03 0.14 7.61
N ASP A 81 -0.69 -0.40 6.59
CA ASP A 81 -2.13 -0.36 6.46
C ASP A 81 -2.81 -1.16 7.57
N GLN A 82 -2.33 -2.37 7.86
CA GLN A 82 -2.81 -3.22 8.95
C GLN A 82 -2.66 -2.55 10.31
N ALA A 83 -1.50 -1.96 10.60
CA ALA A 83 -1.27 -1.21 11.83
C ALA A 83 -2.23 0.00 11.93
N SER A 84 -2.47 0.69 10.82
CA SER A 84 -3.40 1.82 10.75
C SER A 84 -4.85 1.40 10.97
N TYR A 85 -5.28 0.26 10.43
CA TYR A 85 -6.60 -0.29 10.71
C TYR A 85 -6.73 -0.73 12.17
N MET A 86 -5.67 -1.30 12.77
CA MET A 86 -5.65 -1.65 14.20
C MET A 86 -5.71 -0.41 15.10
N TYR A 87 -5.12 0.71 14.68
CA TYR A 87 -5.31 2.00 15.33
C TYR A 87 -6.79 2.39 15.34
N SER A 88 -7.44 2.37 14.18
CA SER A 88 -8.87 2.68 14.05
C SER A 88 -9.75 1.71 14.86
N ASP A 89 -9.43 0.42 14.86
CA ASP A 89 -10.16 -0.59 15.65
C ASP A 89 -10.14 -0.23 17.14
N ASN A 90 -8.97 0.10 17.69
CA ASN A 90 -8.86 0.57 19.07
C ASN A 90 -9.66 1.86 19.32
N LYS A 91 -9.64 2.81 18.38
CA LYS A 91 -10.41 4.06 18.49
C LYS A 91 -11.92 3.78 18.54
N TYR A 92 -12.43 2.94 17.64
CA TYR A 92 -13.84 2.61 17.59
C TYR A 92 -14.28 1.72 18.76
N LEU A 93 -13.46 0.76 19.20
CA LEU A 93 -13.74 -0.03 20.41
C LEU A 93 -13.82 0.85 21.66
N ALA A 94 -12.97 1.89 21.76
CA ALA A 94 -13.05 2.86 22.84
C ALA A 94 -14.36 3.67 22.81
N GLU A 95 -14.89 3.99 21.63
CA GLU A 95 -16.18 4.65 21.48
C GLU A 95 -17.34 3.71 21.82
N MET A 96 -17.30 2.48 21.32
CA MET A 96 -18.30 1.45 21.62
C MET A 96 -18.36 1.14 23.11
N ALA A 97 -17.22 0.99 23.79
CA ALA A 97 -17.15 0.75 25.23
C ALA A 97 -17.92 1.81 26.03
N LYS A 98 -17.88 3.08 25.61
CA LYS A 98 -18.63 4.17 26.27
C LYS A 98 -20.15 4.02 26.09
N LEU A 99 -20.60 3.40 25.01
CA LEU A 99 -22.02 3.17 24.70
C LEU A 99 -22.60 1.90 25.37
N VAL A 100 -21.75 1.00 25.86
CA VAL A 100 -22.17 -0.19 26.61
C VAL A 100 -22.96 0.23 27.86
N SER A 101 -23.97 -0.55 28.26
CA SER A 101 -24.75 -0.27 29.47
C SER A 101 -23.94 -0.50 30.75
N ASP A 102 -24.30 0.20 31.83
CA ASP A 102 -23.65 0.01 33.13
C ASP A 102 -23.78 -1.44 33.62
N GLY A 103 -22.69 -1.98 34.18
CA GLY A 103 -22.63 -3.35 34.69
C GLY A 103 -22.41 -4.45 33.62
N VAL A 104 -22.32 -4.09 32.34
CA VAL A 104 -21.96 -5.04 31.26
C VAL A 104 -20.44 -5.05 31.05
N GLU A 105 -19.88 -6.25 30.91
CA GLU A 105 -18.45 -6.44 30.64
C GLU A 105 -18.01 -5.64 29.40
N GLY A 106 -16.88 -4.93 29.52
CA GLY A 106 -16.36 -4.08 28.45
C GLY A 106 -16.65 -2.58 28.60
N LYS A 107 -17.64 -2.17 29.42
CA LYS A 107 -17.96 -0.76 29.68
C LYS A 107 -16.75 0.09 30.06
N ASP A 108 -15.90 -0.43 30.93
CA ASP A 108 -14.77 0.30 31.50
C ASP A 108 -13.46 0.16 30.69
N ARG A 109 -13.49 -0.50 29.53
CA ARG A 109 -12.29 -0.78 28.72
C ARG A 109 -11.89 0.36 27.78
N ALA A 110 -12.65 1.45 27.72
CA ALA A 110 -12.38 2.55 26.80
C ALA A 110 -10.94 3.10 26.92
N GLN A 111 -10.42 3.25 28.15
CA GLN A 111 -9.07 3.78 28.36
C GLN A 111 -7.97 2.80 27.94
N GLU A 112 -8.20 1.49 28.09
CA GLU A 112 -7.29 0.43 27.62
C GLU A 112 -7.07 0.56 26.11
N PHE A 113 -8.16 0.64 25.35
CA PHE A 113 -8.11 0.79 23.89
C PHE A 113 -7.49 2.13 23.46
N LEU A 114 -7.78 3.24 24.15
CA LEU A 114 -7.13 4.53 23.85
C LEU A 114 -5.61 4.48 24.06
N ASN A 115 -5.15 3.79 25.11
CA ASN A 115 -3.72 3.58 25.33
C ASN A 115 -3.09 2.68 24.26
N GLY A 116 -3.83 1.67 23.77
CA GLY A 116 -3.43 0.83 22.64
C GLY A 116 -3.27 1.64 21.35
N ALA A 117 -4.28 2.44 21.01
CA ALA A 117 -4.24 3.34 19.86
C ALA A 117 -3.04 4.30 19.91
N GLU A 118 -2.73 4.90 21.06
CA GLU A 118 -1.60 5.83 21.17
C GLU A 118 -0.25 5.15 20.96
N LYS A 119 -0.08 3.91 21.45
CA LYS A 119 1.12 3.11 21.19
C LYS A 119 1.28 2.79 19.70
N ILE A 120 0.20 2.36 19.05
CA ILE A 120 0.20 2.04 17.61
C ILE A 120 0.52 3.31 16.80
N LYS A 121 -0.12 4.44 17.13
CA LYS A 121 0.17 5.74 16.50
C LYS A 121 1.64 6.11 16.61
N THR A 122 2.21 6.00 17.80
CA THR A 122 3.64 6.28 18.03
C THR A 122 4.51 5.35 17.17
N TYR A 123 4.19 4.05 17.16
CA TYR A 123 4.95 3.05 16.39
C TYR A 123 4.89 3.31 14.88
N ILE A 124 3.71 3.58 14.31
CA ILE A 124 3.54 3.89 12.89
C ILE A 124 4.42 5.09 12.49
N ASN A 125 4.32 6.20 13.22
CA ASN A 125 5.07 7.41 12.87
C ASN A 125 6.58 7.27 13.07
N GLN A 126 7.02 6.43 14.02
CA GLN A 126 8.44 6.25 14.29
C GLN A 126 9.10 5.20 13.39
N CYS A 127 8.37 4.12 13.08
CA CYS A 127 8.95 2.93 12.48
C CYS A 127 8.61 2.76 11.01
N MET A 128 7.42 3.21 10.58
CA MET A 128 6.90 2.97 9.24
C MET A 128 7.01 4.19 8.33
N PHE A 129 7.35 5.36 8.86
CA PHE A 129 7.63 6.55 8.06
C PHE A 129 9.10 6.61 7.67
N ASP A 130 9.39 6.77 6.39
CA ASP A 130 10.74 7.07 5.92
C ASP A 130 10.88 8.56 5.59
N GLU A 131 11.73 9.24 6.36
CA GLU A 131 11.97 10.68 6.24
C GLU A 131 12.60 11.07 4.90
N SER A 132 13.38 10.18 4.28
CA SER A 132 14.12 10.49 3.05
C SER A 132 13.20 10.55 1.83
N THR A 133 12.19 9.69 1.81
CA THR A 133 11.21 9.55 0.73
C THR A 133 9.90 10.27 1.02
N GLY A 134 9.70 10.72 2.27
CA GLY A 134 8.52 11.46 2.72
C GLY A 134 7.24 10.63 2.75
N PHE A 135 7.34 9.31 2.96
CA PHE A 135 6.22 8.39 2.79
C PHE A 135 6.23 7.25 3.80
N PHE A 136 5.08 6.58 3.97
CA PHE A 136 4.94 5.42 4.84
C PHE A 136 5.08 4.11 4.07
N TYR A 137 5.65 3.10 4.72
CA TYR A 137 5.89 1.77 4.18
C TYR A 137 5.69 0.71 5.25
N ASP A 138 5.46 -0.53 4.83
CA ASP A 138 5.67 -1.70 5.66
C ASP A 138 7.12 -1.74 6.18
N ILE A 139 7.36 -2.50 7.24
CA ILE A 139 8.71 -2.78 7.75
C ILE A 139 9.00 -4.28 7.74
N HIS A 140 10.27 -4.62 7.53
CA HIS A 140 10.75 -5.99 7.75
C HIS A 140 10.63 -6.36 9.23
N LEU A 141 10.31 -7.62 9.56
CA LEU A 141 10.70 -8.16 10.86
C LEU A 141 12.12 -8.67 10.73
N ASN A 142 13.06 -8.03 11.42
CA ASN A 142 14.42 -8.52 11.48
C ASN A 142 14.41 -9.91 12.15
N VAL A 143 14.60 -10.96 11.35
CA VAL A 143 14.81 -12.34 11.79
C VAL A 143 16.06 -12.85 11.10
N ALA A 144 17.02 -13.36 11.87
CA ALA A 144 18.25 -13.90 11.33
C ALA A 144 17.97 -15.15 10.46
N GLU A 145 18.95 -15.56 9.64
CA GLU A 145 18.83 -16.75 8.79
C GLU A 145 18.60 -18.03 9.61
N ASP A 146 19.11 -18.08 10.84
CA ASP A 146 18.92 -19.20 11.77
C ASP A 146 17.55 -19.19 12.49
N GLY A 147 16.66 -18.25 12.13
CA GLY A 147 15.32 -18.13 12.70
C GLY A 147 15.26 -17.38 14.04
N THR A 148 16.39 -16.92 14.57
CA THR A 148 16.39 -16.10 15.79
C THR A 148 15.82 -14.71 15.49
N THR A 149 15.00 -14.19 16.41
CA THR A 149 14.52 -12.80 16.34
C THR A 149 15.56 -11.92 17.04
N PRO A 150 16.42 -11.18 16.32
CA PRO A 150 17.31 -10.20 16.92
C PRO A 150 16.51 -9.16 17.73
N ALA A 151 17.23 -8.47 18.62
CA ALA A 151 16.65 -7.34 19.33
C ALA A 151 16.09 -6.32 18.33
N PRO A 152 15.00 -5.60 18.68
CA PRO A 152 14.52 -4.48 17.89
C PRO A 152 15.67 -3.50 17.58
N LEU A 153 15.49 -2.71 16.53
CA LEU A 153 16.37 -1.59 16.24
C LEU A 153 16.53 -0.68 17.47
N ALA A 154 17.57 0.14 17.52
CA ALA A 154 17.88 0.97 18.70
C ALA A 154 16.72 1.91 19.11
N ASN A 155 15.85 2.27 18.17
CA ASN A 155 14.63 3.07 18.40
C ASN A 155 13.41 2.22 18.83
N GLY A 156 13.51 0.89 18.89
CA GLY A 156 12.43 -0.02 19.28
C GLY A 156 11.59 -0.58 18.12
N CYS A 157 11.93 -0.26 16.87
CA CYS A 157 11.24 -0.78 15.69
C CYS A 157 11.68 -2.21 15.34
N ALA A 158 10.75 -3.04 14.83
CA ALA A 158 11.06 -4.43 14.44
C ALA A 158 12.02 -4.54 13.25
N GLY A 159 12.03 -3.52 12.37
CA GLY A 159 12.95 -3.41 11.25
C GLY A 159 12.81 -2.08 10.53
N LEU A 160 13.42 -1.99 9.35
CA LEU A 160 13.46 -0.77 8.54
C LEU A 160 12.27 -0.72 7.56
N PRO A 161 11.81 0.49 7.20
CA PRO A 161 10.88 0.70 6.09
C PRO A 161 11.36 0.03 4.79
N ILE A 162 10.45 -0.69 4.12
CA ILE A 162 10.71 -1.42 2.87
C ILE A 162 10.60 -0.46 1.67
N VAL A 163 11.48 0.54 1.62
CA VAL A 163 11.45 1.62 0.62
C VAL A 163 11.74 1.13 -0.80
N GLU A 164 12.55 0.08 -0.92
CA GLU A 164 13.04 -0.48 -2.18
C GLU A 164 11.93 -1.10 -3.04
N ARG A 165 10.81 -1.51 -2.42
CA ARG A 165 9.64 -2.04 -3.12
C ARG A 165 8.70 -0.95 -3.66
N GLY A 166 9.03 0.31 -3.40
CA GLY A 166 8.30 1.48 -3.89
C GLY A 166 7.04 1.77 -3.09
N ARG A 167 6.35 2.84 -3.48
CA ARG A 167 5.18 3.37 -2.77
C ARG A 167 3.89 2.74 -3.30
N GLY A 168 2.96 2.47 -2.40
CA GLY A 168 1.57 2.11 -2.70
C GLY A 168 0.55 2.81 -1.80
N PRO A 169 -0.73 2.42 -1.89
CA PRO A 169 -1.83 3.06 -1.17
C PRO A 169 -1.78 2.85 0.34
N GLU A 170 -1.06 1.83 0.81
CA GLU A 170 -0.79 1.60 2.22
C GLU A 170 -0.18 2.83 2.89
N GLY A 171 0.58 3.64 2.16
CA GLY A 171 1.26 4.80 2.71
C GLY A 171 0.35 5.99 3.08
N TRP A 172 -0.88 6.04 2.58
CA TRP A 172 -1.89 7.01 3.08
C TRP A 172 -2.90 6.39 4.05
N SER A 173 -2.78 5.10 4.36
CA SER A 173 -3.61 4.46 5.39
C SER A 173 -3.44 5.11 6.78
N PRO A 174 -2.22 5.50 7.23
CA PRO A 174 -2.06 6.26 8.48
C PRO A 174 -2.85 7.57 8.52
N LEU A 175 -3.00 8.25 7.38
CA LEU A 175 -3.76 9.50 7.28
C LEU A 175 -5.28 9.22 7.26
N PHE A 176 -5.70 8.23 6.47
CA PHE A 176 -7.11 7.84 6.43
C PHE A 176 -7.63 7.47 7.83
N ASN A 177 -6.83 6.71 8.58
CA ASN A 177 -7.15 6.26 9.93
C ASN A 177 -6.87 7.30 11.03
N GLY A 178 -6.25 8.45 10.72
CA GLY A 178 -5.93 9.50 11.71
C GLY A 178 -4.75 9.19 12.64
N ALA A 179 -3.94 8.18 12.28
CA ALA A 179 -2.74 7.79 13.00
C ALA A 179 -1.53 8.67 12.65
N ALA A 180 -1.46 9.30 11.48
CA ALA A 180 -0.33 10.15 11.12
C ALA A 180 -0.25 11.43 11.97
N THR A 181 0.97 11.94 12.18
CA THR A 181 1.17 13.35 12.59
C THR A 181 0.83 14.28 11.42
N GLN A 182 0.53 15.56 11.71
CA GLN A 182 0.30 16.54 10.64
C GLN A 182 1.53 16.68 9.73
N GLU A 183 2.74 16.72 10.31
CA GLU A 183 3.98 16.84 9.53
C GLU A 183 4.17 15.68 8.54
N HIS A 184 3.97 14.43 8.99
CA HIS A 184 4.06 13.28 8.09
C HIS A 184 2.94 13.29 7.04
N ALA A 185 1.73 13.69 7.44
CA ALA A 185 0.61 13.80 6.52
C ALA A 185 0.87 14.80 5.39
N ASP A 186 1.43 15.97 5.71
CA ASP A 186 1.76 17.00 4.71
C ASP A 186 2.78 16.47 3.67
N LYS A 187 3.78 15.70 4.12
CA LYS A 187 4.77 15.05 3.24
C LYS A 187 4.12 13.99 2.34
N VAL A 188 3.26 13.13 2.90
CA VAL A 188 2.54 12.09 2.16
C VAL A 188 1.60 12.70 1.11
N ILE A 189 0.85 13.75 1.47
CA ILE A 189 -0.07 14.43 0.56
C ILE A 189 0.68 15.11 -0.58
N ALA A 190 1.88 15.65 -0.33
CA ALA A 190 2.73 16.18 -1.39
C ALA A 190 3.09 15.07 -2.41
N VAL A 191 3.44 13.87 -1.95
CA VAL A 191 3.69 12.70 -2.81
C VAL A 191 2.42 12.25 -3.55
N MET A 192 1.27 12.21 -2.88
CA MET A 192 -0.02 11.84 -3.50
C MET A 192 -0.40 12.78 -4.66
N ARG A 193 0.01 14.06 -4.57
CA ARG A 193 -0.28 15.11 -5.55
C ARG A 193 0.79 15.26 -6.64
N ASP A 194 1.89 14.52 -6.55
CA ASP A 194 2.94 14.56 -7.56
C ASP A 194 2.52 13.80 -8.82
N GLN A 195 2.66 14.46 -9.98
CA GLN A 195 2.29 13.94 -11.30
C GLN A 195 3.11 12.71 -11.72
N ASP A 196 4.32 12.55 -11.17
CA ASP A 196 5.20 11.42 -11.42
C ASP A 196 5.04 10.31 -10.38
N GLU A 197 4.19 10.50 -9.37
CA GLU A 197 3.85 9.50 -8.37
C GLU A 197 2.41 9.04 -8.55
N PHE A 198 1.45 9.69 -7.88
CA PHE A 198 0.05 9.24 -7.81
C PHE A 198 -0.96 10.20 -8.47
N ASN A 199 -0.59 11.43 -8.82
CA ASN A 199 -1.48 12.38 -9.50
C ASN A 199 -1.40 12.22 -11.03
N THR A 200 -1.80 11.04 -11.50
CA THR A 200 -1.80 10.70 -12.93
C THR A 200 -2.65 11.62 -13.83
N PRO A 201 -3.76 12.26 -13.40
CA PRO A 201 -4.46 13.23 -14.22
C PRO A 201 -3.59 14.40 -14.70
N ASP A 202 -2.69 14.92 -13.86
CA ASP A 202 -1.81 16.04 -14.23
C ASP A 202 -0.88 15.67 -15.41
N LYS A 203 -0.42 14.42 -15.43
CA LYS A 203 0.47 13.87 -16.47
C LYS A 203 -0.27 13.38 -17.70
N PHE A 204 -1.43 12.74 -17.52
CA PHE A 204 -2.27 12.16 -18.56
C PHE A 204 -3.58 12.96 -18.69
N GLN A 205 -3.46 14.21 -19.13
CA GLN A 205 -4.58 15.16 -19.12
C GLN A 205 -5.79 14.66 -19.93
N GLY A 206 -6.96 14.65 -19.27
CA GLY A 206 -8.24 14.24 -19.86
C GLY A 206 -8.48 12.72 -19.92
N THR A 207 -7.54 11.90 -19.46
CA THR A 207 -7.70 10.43 -19.40
C THR A 207 -7.17 9.79 -18.12
N GLY A 208 -6.26 10.46 -17.41
CA GLY A 208 -5.65 9.96 -16.19
C GLY A 208 -6.65 9.87 -15.04
N VAL A 209 -6.47 8.87 -14.19
CA VAL A 209 -7.30 8.63 -13.00
C VAL A 209 -6.40 8.52 -11.78
N PRO A 210 -6.59 9.35 -10.73
CA PRO A 210 -5.61 9.53 -9.67
C PRO A 210 -5.54 8.36 -8.70
N LEU A 211 -4.48 8.36 -7.89
CA LEU A 211 -4.24 7.43 -6.78
C LEU A 211 -4.24 5.93 -7.19
N PRO A 212 -3.38 5.53 -8.16
CA PRO A 212 -3.17 4.12 -8.48
C PRO A 212 -2.67 3.31 -7.28
N THR A 213 -2.87 1.99 -7.29
CA THR A 213 -2.38 1.10 -6.22
C THR A 213 -0.86 0.91 -6.20
N ALA A 214 -0.13 1.58 -7.08
CA ALA A 214 1.32 1.71 -7.01
C ALA A 214 1.68 3.04 -7.66
N SER A 215 2.61 3.77 -7.04
CA SER A 215 3.18 4.96 -7.66
C SER A 215 3.76 4.64 -9.04
N GLN A 216 3.74 5.59 -9.97
CA GLN A 216 4.40 5.42 -11.27
C GLN A 216 5.93 5.20 -11.14
N THR A 217 6.55 5.58 -10.03
CA THR A 217 7.96 5.30 -9.72
C THR A 217 8.17 3.94 -9.04
N ASN A 218 7.11 3.22 -8.68
CA ASN A 218 7.22 1.88 -8.09
C ASN A 218 7.91 0.93 -9.09
N PRO A 219 8.96 0.19 -8.69
CA PRO A 219 9.68 -0.68 -9.64
C PRO A 219 8.80 -1.77 -10.27
N ALA A 220 7.75 -2.18 -9.56
CA ALA A 220 6.76 -3.13 -10.01
C ALA A 220 5.48 -2.46 -10.54
N TYR A 221 5.49 -1.16 -10.85
CA TYR A 221 4.38 -0.47 -11.50
C TYR A 221 4.07 -1.12 -12.86
N GLY A 222 2.79 -1.36 -13.08
CA GLY A 222 2.20 -1.73 -14.36
C GLY A 222 0.76 -1.26 -14.41
N LYS A 223 0.46 -0.33 -15.32
CA LYS A 223 -0.85 0.32 -15.46
C LYS A 223 -2.05 -0.62 -15.63
N ASP A 224 -1.82 -1.83 -16.13
CA ASP A 224 -2.86 -2.86 -16.31
C ASP A 224 -2.85 -3.94 -15.22
N VAL A 225 -1.96 -3.83 -14.23
CA VAL A 225 -1.84 -4.80 -13.13
C VAL A 225 -2.75 -4.40 -11.97
N TYR A 226 -3.60 -5.33 -11.54
CA TYR A 226 -4.68 -5.10 -10.56
C TYR A 226 -4.22 -4.37 -9.30
N TRP A 227 -3.18 -4.84 -8.61
CA TRP A 227 -2.71 -4.27 -7.34
C TRP A 227 -1.31 -3.66 -7.45
N ARG A 228 -0.85 -3.36 -8.66
CA ARG A 228 0.45 -2.69 -8.91
C ARG A 228 0.34 -1.59 -9.96
N GLY A 229 -0.80 -0.92 -10.04
CA GLY A 229 -0.97 0.23 -10.91
C GLY A 229 -2.42 0.59 -11.19
N ARG A 230 -3.34 -0.37 -11.26
CA ARG A 230 -4.76 -0.03 -11.44
C ARG A 230 -5.33 0.75 -10.25
N VAL A 231 -6.35 1.54 -10.52
CA VAL A 231 -7.02 2.40 -9.53
C VAL A 231 -8.27 1.72 -9.01
N TRP A 232 -8.37 1.56 -7.69
CA TRP A 232 -9.55 1.02 -7.03
C TRP A 232 -10.24 2.08 -6.19
N LEU A 233 -11.57 2.12 -6.24
CA LEU A 233 -12.35 3.23 -5.70
C LEU A 233 -12.37 3.30 -4.17
N ASP A 234 -12.14 2.19 -3.49
CA ASP A 234 -11.92 2.15 -2.05
C ASP A 234 -10.62 2.86 -1.68
N GLN A 235 -9.50 2.53 -2.32
CA GLN A 235 -8.20 3.14 -2.07
C GLN A 235 -8.18 4.64 -2.41
N VAL A 236 -8.85 5.02 -3.51
CA VAL A 236 -9.06 6.43 -3.87
C VAL A 236 -9.85 7.17 -2.80
N TYR A 237 -10.97 6.60 -2.35
CA TYR A 237 -11.78 7.21 -1.30
C TYR A 237 -10.99 7.36 0.01
N PHE A 238 -10.20 6.35 0.39
CA PHE A 238 -9.30 6.45 1.54
C PHE A 238 -8.29 7.58 1.38
N GLY A 239 -7.73 7.76 0.18
CA GLY A 239 -6.86 8.90 -0.13
C GLY A 239 -7.56 10.26 -0.02
N PHE A 240 -8.77 10.41 -0.57
CA PHE A 240 -9.53 11.66 -0.44
C PHE A 240 -9.91 11.97 1.00
N ARG A 241 -10.32 10.96 1.77
CA ARG A 241 -10.58 11.09 3.21
C ARG A 241 -9.30 11.39 4.00
N ALA A 242 -8.18 10.78 3.64
CA ALA A 242 -6.86 11.09 4.21
C ALA A 242 -6.51 12.57 4.00
N MET A 243 -6.65 13.08 2.78
CA MET A 243 -6.42 14.49 2.47
C MET A 243 -7.36 15.41 3.26
N GLU A 244 -8.66 15.11 3.30
CA GLU A 244 -9.64 15.89 4.06
C GLU A 244 -9.35 15.90 5.57
N ASN A 245 -9.01 14.76 6.16
CA ASN A 245 -8.72 14.62 7.60
C ASN A 245 -7.56 15.53 8.04
N TYR A 246 -6.68 15.93 7.13
CA TYR A 246 -5.48 16.73 7.39
C TYR A 246 -5.50 18.12 6.70
N GLY A 247 -6.68 18.58 6.25
CA GLY A 247 -6.87 19.97 5.80
C GLY A 247 -6.80 20.23 4.30
N TYR A 248 -6.68 19.19 3.47
CA TYR A 248 -6.53 19.26 2.01
C TYR A 248 -7.81 18.87 1.25
N LYS A 249 -8.97 19.29 1.77
CA LYS A 249 -10.28 18.90 1.22
C LYS A 249 -10.48 19.42 -0.21
N GLU A 250 -10.08 20.65 -0.49
CA GLU A 250 -10.29 21.25 -1.80
C GLU A 250 -9.46 20.54 -2.89
N GLU A 251 -8.23 20.13 -2.58
CA GLU A 251 -7.44 19.33 -3.50
C GLU A 251 -7.99 17.92 -3.69
N ALA A 252 -8.56 17.32 -2.63
CA ALA A 252 -9.27 16.04 -2.75
C ALA A 252 -10.50 16.17 -3.67
N ILE A 253 -11.27 17.26 -3.57
CA ILE A 253 -12.41 17.55 -4.46
C ILE A 253 -11.92 17.70 -5.91
N ALA A 254 -10.83 18.41 -6.15
CA ALA A 254 -10.26 18.57 -7.49
C ALA A 254 -9.88 17.21 -8.10
N MET A 255 -9.18 16.36 -7.36
CA MET A 255 -8.81 15.01 -7.82
C MET A 255 -10.04 14.11 -7.99
N ALA A 256 -11.06 14.24 -7.15
CA ALA A 256 -12.32 13.51 -7.30
C ALA A 256 -13.05 13.88 -8.59
N ASN A 257 -13.03 15.16 -8.96
CA ASN A 257 -13.63 15.63 -10.21
C ASN A 257 -12.84 15.14 -11.44
N GLU A 258 -11.51 15.03 -11.36
CA GLU A 258 -10.71 14.36 -12.41
C GLU A 258 -11.09 12.88 -12.56
N LEU A 259 -11.20 12.13 -11.45
CA LEU A 259 -11.73 10.76 -11.47
C LEU A 259 -13.11 10.72 -12.14
N PHE A 260 -14.01 11.62 -11.76
CA PHE A 260 -15.39 11.64 -12.26
C PHE A 260 -15.45 11.86 -13.79
N ASN A 261 -14.59 12.73 -14.30
CA ASN A 261 -14.54 13.10 -15.72
C ASN A 261 -13.82 12.05 -16.57
N ASN A 262 -12.75 11.44 -16.04
CA ASN A 262 -11.81 10.65 -16.85
C ASN A 262 -12.08 9.13 -16.77
N ALA A 263 -12.73 8.64 -15.71
CA ALA A 263 -12.99 7.21 -15.56
C ALA A 263 -14.07 6.70 -16.54
N GLU A 264 -13.72 5.68 -17.31
CA GLU A 264 -14.60 5.09 -18.31
C GLU A 264 -15.91 4.59 -17.69
N GLY A 265 -17.04 5.08 -18.20
CA GLY A 265 -18.38 4.66 -17.77
C GLY A 265 -18.94 5.37 -16.53
N MET A 266 -18.19 6.28 -15.90
CA MET A 266 -18.63 6.97 -14.69
C MET A 266 -19.96 7.73 -14.86
N THR A 267 -20.18 8.36 -16.03
CA THR A 267 -21.39 9.13 -16.37
C THR A 267 -22.33 8.40 -17.34
N GLY A 268 -22.02 7.14 -17.67
CA GLY A 268 -22.76 6.32 -18.62
C GLY A 268 -23.78 5.40 -17.95
N ASP A 269 -24.27 4.42 -18.72
CA ASP A 269 -25.20 3.36 -18.30
C ASP A 269 -24.50 2.02 -18.07
N MET A 270 -23.16 2.01 -18.08
CA MET A 270 -22.37 0.80 -17.85
C MET A 270 -22.50 0.31 -16.39
N PRO A 271 -22.49 -1.02 -16.17
CA PRO A 271 -22.46 -1.54 -14.81
C PRO A 271 -21.14 -1.17 -14.13
N ILE A 272 -21.22 -0.77 -12.85
CA ILE A 272 -20.06 -0.46 -12.01
C ILE A 272 -19.12 -1.67 -11.96
N ARG A 273 -17.82 -1.46 -12.17
CA ARG A 273 -16.78 -2.51 -12.12
C ARG A 273 -15.75 -2.26 -11.01
N GLU A 274 -14.67 -3.02 -11.03
CA GLU A 274 -13.69 -3.08 -9.94
C GLU A 274 -12.70 -1.92 -9.96
N ASN A 275 -12.05 -1.68 -11.10
CA ASN A 275 -10.88 -0.81 -11.17
C ASN A 275 -10.64 -0.20 -12.56
N TYR A 276 -9.75 0.80 -12.61
CA TYR A 276 -9.46 1.59 -13.80
C TYR A 276 -7.96 1.58 -14.12
N ASN A 277 -7.61 1.65 -15.40
CA ASN A 277 -6.25 1.95 -15.82
C ASN A 277 -5.94 3.42 -15.45
N PRO A 278 -4.84 3.71 -14.75
CA PRO A 278 -4.56 5.04 -14.22
C PRO A 278 -4.16 6.07 -15.28
N GLU A 279 -3.77 5.64 -16.48
CA GLU A 279 -3.32 6.53 -17.57
C GLU A 279 -4.45 6.81 -18.57
N THR A 280 -5.37 5.87 -18.74
CA THR A 280 -6.40 5.92 -19.79
C THR A 280 -7.83 5.96 -19.28
N GLY A 281 -8.05 5.69 -17.99
CA GLY A 281 -9.38 5.55 -17.40
C GLY A 281 -10.10 4.25 -17.77
N ALA A 282 -9.46 3.35 -18.52
CA ALA A 282 -10.10 2.14 -19.02
C ALA A 282 -10.49 1.14 -17.92
N VAL A 283 -11.75 0.72 -17.90
CA VAL A 283 -12.35 -0.04 -16.79
C VAL A 283 -12.17 -1.55 -16.93
N GLN A 284 -11.92 -2.27 -15.82
CA GLN A 284 -11.81 -3.74 -15.78
C GLN A 284 -12.51 -4.34 -14.54
N GLY A 285 -12.69 -5.66 -14.56
CA GLY A 285 -13.19 -6.47 -13.44
C GLY A 285 -14.62 -6.95 -13.58
N ALA A 286 -15.14 -7.59 -12.53
CA ALA A 286 -16.52 -8.01 -12.41
C ALA A 286 -17.48 -6.83 -12.60
N SER A 287 -18.63 -7.07 -13.22
CA SER A 287 -19.72 -6.10 -13.29
C SER A 287 -20.56 -6.12 -12.00
N ASN A 288 -21.24 -5.01 -11.71
CA ASN A 288 -22.12 -4.84 -10.54
C ASN A 288 -21.38 -5.00 -9.22
N PHE A 289 -20.15 -4.47 -9.15
CA PHE A 289 -19.24 -4.72 -8.05
C PHE A 289 -19.53 -3.85 -6.82
N SER A 290 -19.81 -4.49 -5.68
CA SER A 290 -20.42 -3.84 -4.51
C SER A 290 -19.54 -2.80 -3.83
N TRP A 291 -18.25 -3.06 -3.59
CA TRP A 291 -17.43 -2.06 -2.88
C TRP A 291 -17.21 -0.81 -3.74
N SER A 292 -17.21 -0.97 -5.06
CA SER A 292 -17.04 0.17 -5.97
C SER A 292 -18.30 1.03 -5.92
N ALA A 293 -19.48 0.40 -5.94
CA ALA A 293 -20.73 1.10 -5.74
C ALA A 293 -20.80 1.82 -4.37
N ALA A 294 -20.34 1.16 -3.30
CA ALA A 294 -20.28 1.77 -1.97
C ALA A 294 -19.38 3.02 -1.95
N HIS A 295 -18.16 2.94 -2.47
CA HIS A 295 -17.23 4.07 -2.44
C HIS A 295 -17.59 5.16 -3.45
N LEU A 296 -18.24 4.84 -4.58
CA LEU A 296 -18.87 5.84 -5.44
C LEU A 296 -19.95 6.63 -4.71
N TYR A 297 -20.82 5.93 -3.96
CA TYR A 297 -21.85 6.59 -3.16
C TYR A 297 -21.24 7.50 -2.07
N MET A 298 -20.17 7.04 -1.41
CA MET A 298 -19.45 7.86 -0.42
C MET A 298 -18.79 9.08 -1.06
N MET A 299 -18.16 8.94 -2.24
CA MET A 299 -17.58 10.06 -2.99
C MET A 299 -18.64 11.05 -3.49
N TYR A 300 -19.80 10.58 -3.95
CA TYR A 300 -20.93 11.44 -4.27
C TYR A 300 -21.35 12.30 -3.07
N ASN A 301 -21.40 11.71 -1.88
CA ASN A 301 -21.79 12.43 -0.67
C ASN A 301 -20.73 13.46 -0.24
N GLY A 302 -19.44 13.12 -0.36
CA GLY A 302 -18.34 13.92 0.21
C GLY A 302 -17.58 14.83 -0.75
N PHE A 303 -17.39 14.42 -2.00
CA PHE A 303 -16.30 14.90 -2.86
C PHE A 303 -16.70 15.32 -4.28
N PHE A 304 -17.69 14.69 -4.92
CA PHE A 304 -18.16 15.14 -6.23
C PHE A 304 -18.97 16.45 -6.07
N LYS A 305 -18.50 17.54 -6.68
CA LYS A 305 -19.05 18.90 -6.57
C LYS A 305 -18.96 19.66 -7.87
#